data_AF-A0A7S2R1X5-F1
#
_entry.id   AF-A0A7S2R1X5-F1
#
_cell.length_a   1.000
_cell.length_b   1.000
_cell.length_c   1.000
_cell.angle_alpha   90.00
_cell.angle_beta   90.00
_cell.angle_gamma   90.00
#
_symmetry.space_group_name_H-M   'P 1'
#
loop_
_entity.id
_entity.type
_entity.pdbx_description
1 polymer ?
#
loop_
_entity_poly.entity_id
_entity_poly.type
_entity_poly.pdbx_seq_one_letter_code
_entity_poly.pdbx_strand_id
1 'polypeptide(L)'
;MTLRNAVQKFKIIYYFDVVSPYACCSFFVLKRYMSHWNLDLVLKPVFLGGIMKLAENQPPAMHPLRAAYLEKDYLRNKQYFNLPEMCDEIPNNLFSAVARKSLQVQRFLCYAFDKIDNEGDDDPRKNAIQNKLALLQSFFEGVHCDKEGRLQNENQVLIDDAWIMKKAER
;
A
#
# COMPACT_ATOMS: atom_id res chain seq x y z
N MET A 1 -36.14 -7.86 -26.86
CA MET A 1 -34.99 -8.60 -26.29
C MET A 1 -33.81 -7.64 -26.31
N THR A 2 -33.55 -6.93 -25.22
CA THR A 2 -32.58 -5.82 -25.19
C THR A 2 -31.23 -6.38 -24.79
N LEU A 3 -30.30 -6.52 -25.75
CA LEU A 3 -28.89 -6.75 -25.48
C LEU A 3 -28.36 -5.53 -24.73
N ARG A 4 -28.30 -5.61 -23.40
CA ARG A 4 -27.52 -4.66 -22.60
C ARG A 4 -26.06 -4.91 -22.96
N ASN A 5 -25.48 -4.06 -23.80
CA ASN A 5 -24.03 -3.98 -23.93
C ASN A 5 -23.47 -3.74 -22.53
N ALA A 6 -22.74 -4.70 -21.98
CA ALA A 6 -22.05 -4.51 -20.71
C ALA A 6 -21.06 -3.35 -20.91
N VAL A 7 -21.17 -2.31 -20.08
CA VAL A 7 -20.23 -1.18 -20.12
C VAL A 7 -18.85 -1.74 -19.78
N GLN A 8 -17.92 -1.66 -20.74
CA GLN A 8 -16.56 -2.16 -20.58
C GLN A 8 -15.90 -1.46 -19.38
N LYS A 9 -15.42 -2.25 -18.43
CA LYS A 9 -14.65 -1.72 -17.29
C LYS A 9 -13.25 -1.36 -17.74
N PHE A 10 -12.73 -0.23 -17.24
CA PHE A 10 -11.34 0.16 -17.46
C PHE A 10 -10.44 -0.60 -16.49
N LYS A 11 -9.56 -1.43 -17.02
CA LYS A 11 -8.71 -2.30 -16.21
C LYS A 11 -7.45 -1.57 -15.75
N ILE A 12 -7.20 -1.59 -14.44
CA ILE A 12 -5.96 -1.07 -13.82
C ILE A 12 -5.32 -2.21 -13.04
N ILE A 13 -4.03 -2.45 -13.29
CA ILE A 13 -3.22 -3.36 -12.47
C ILE A 13 -2.33 -2.50 -11.59
N TYR A 14 -2.56 -2.57 -10.29
CA TYR A 14 -1.86 -1.79 -9.29
C TYR A 14 -0.78 -2.65 -8.63
N TYR A 15 0.46 -2.49 -9.09
CA TYR A 15 1.63 -3.09 -8.48
C TYR A 15 2.12 -2.21 -7.33
N PHE A 16 2.25 -2.77 -6.14
CA PHE A 16 2.63 -1.98 -4.96
C PHE A 16 3.53 -2.75 -4.01
N ASP A 17 4.31 -1.98 -3.24
CA ASP A 17 4.95 -2.44 -2.01
C ASP A 17 4.55 -1.49 -0.88
N VAL A 18 4.16 -2.03 0.28
CA VAL A 18 3.69 -1.26 1.44
C VAL A 18 4.78 -0.38 2.01
N VAL A 19 6.06 -0.66 1.74
CA VAL A 19 7.16 0.22 2.17
C VAL A 19 7.25 1.51 1.35
N SER A 20 6.66 1.54 0.14
CA SER A 20 6.77 2.70 -0.73
C SER A 20 5.82 3.82 -0.27
N PRO A 21 6.33 5.01 0.13
CA PRO A 21 5.46 6.13 0.48
C PRO A 21 4.64 6.61 -0.73
N TYR A 22 5.18 6.49 -1.95
CA TYR A 22 4.48 6.83 -3.17
C TYR A 22 3.34 5.85 -3.48
N ALA A 23 3.52 4.57 -3.19
CA ALA A 23 2.44 3.59 -3.30
C ALA A 23 1.33 3.86 -2.27
N CYS A 24 1.68 4.28 -1.06
CA CYS A 24 0.67 4.72 -0.08
C CYS A 24 -0.13 5.92 -0.62
N CYS A 25 0.56 6.94 -1.11
CA CYS A 25 -0.05 8.14 -1.70
C CYS A 25 -0.98 7.78 -2.89
N SER A 26 -0.49 7.01 -3.87
CA SER A 26 -1.28 6.64 -5.04
C SER A 26 -2.45 5.72 -4.70
N PHE A 27 -2.35 4.91 -3.64
CA PHE A 27 -3.45 4.07 -3.17
C PHE A 27 -4.65 4.92 -2.70
N PHE A 28 -4.40 5.94 -1.86
CA PHE A 28 -5.48 6.83 -1.40
C PHE A 28 -6.05 7.71 -2.52
N VAL A 29 -5.21 8.13 -3.49
CA VAL A 29 -5.70 8.78 -4.71
C VAL A 29 -6.60 7.83 -5.50
N LEU A 30 -6.14 6.61 -5.77
CA LEU A 30 -6.89 5.62 -6.53
C LEU A 30 -8.25 5.33 -5.88
N LYS A 31 -8.29 5.09 -4.56
CA LYS A 31 -9.54 4.88 -3.81
C LYS A 31 -10.57 5.99 -4.03
N ARG A 32 -10.15 7.27 -4.07
CA ARG A 32 -11.06 8.40 -4.32
C ARG A 32 -11.67 8.37 -5.72
N TYR A 33 -10.91 7.92 -6.72
CA TYR A 33 -11.39 7.84 -8.10
C TYR A 33 -12.13 6.54 -8.42
N MET A 34 -12.01 5.49 -7.58
CA MET A 34 -12.71 4.23 -7.80
C MET A 34 -14.23 4.36 -7.88
N SER A 35 -14.84 5.31 -7.17
CA SER A 35 -16.28 5.58 -7.25
C SER A 35 -16.69 6.36 -8.50
N HIS A 36 -15.75 7.07 -9.13
CA HIS A 36 -16.00 7.93 -10.28
C HIS A 36 -15.75 7.19 -11.61
N TRP A 37 -14.90 6.17 -11.58
CA TRP A 37 -14.48 5.42 -12.77
C TRP A 37 -15.06 4.00 -12.71
N ASN A 38 -15.56 3.50 -13.84
CA ASN A 38 -16.01 2.12 -13.98
C ASN A 38 -14.78 1.18 -14.06
N LEU A 39 -14.08 0.99 -12.94
CA LEU A 39 -12.80 0.28 -12.87
C LEU A 39 -12.95 -1.22 -12.66
N ASP A 40 -12.05 -1.96 -13.32
CA ASP A 40 -11.63 -3.30 -12.93
C ASP A 40 -10.23 -3.21 -12.31
N LEU A 41 -10.17 -3.12 -10.99
CA LEU A 41 -8.92 -2.94 -10.24
C LEU A 41 -8.34 -4.29 -9.81
N VAL A 42 -7.12 -4.56 -10.25
CA VAL A 42 -6.34 -5.73 -9.84
C VAL A 42 -5.19 -5.30 -8.96
N LEU A 43 -5.22 -5.70 -7.68
CA LEU A 43 -4.15 -5.44 -6.72
C LEU A 43 -3.05 -6.52 -6.84
N LYS A 44 -1.80 -6.10 -7.02
CA LYS A 44 -0.63 -6.98 -7.15
C LYS A 44 0.47 -6.59 -6.17
N PRO A 45 0.56 -7.29 -5.01
CA PRO A 45 1.70 -7.14 -4.11
C PRO A 45 2.99 -7.50 -4.86
N VAL A 46 4.01 -6.66 -4.76
CA VAL A 46 5.35 -6.90 -5.32
C VAL A 46 6.42 -6.53 -4.31
N PHE A 47 7.59 -7.16 -4.43
CA PHE A 47 8.73 -6.84 -3.59
C PHE A 47 9.64 -5.80 -4.27
N LEU A 48 9.57 -4.56 -3.79
CA LEU A 48 10.29 -3.43 -4.39
C LEU A 48 11.81 -3.61 -4.36
N GLY A 49 12.35 -4.19 -3.28
CA GLY A 49 13.77 -4.50 -3.16
C GLY A 49 14.27 -5.48 -4.24
N GLY A 50 13.41 -6.43 -4.65
CA GLY A 50 13.70 -7.35 -5.75
C GLY A 50 13.71 -6.65 -7.11
N ILE A 51 12.74 -5.75 -7.34
CA ILE A 51 12.67 -4.94 -8.57
C ILE A 51 13.91 -4.05 -8.69
N MET A 52 14.28 -3.34 -7.62
CA MET A 52 15.47 -2.49 -7.59
C MET A 52 16.75 -3.29 -7.91
N LYS A 53 16.91 -4.48 -7.32
CA LYS A 53 18.05 -5.36 -7.58
C LYS A 53 18.12 -5.79 -9.05
N LEU A 54 16.99 -6.22 -9.63
CA LEU A 54 16.93 -6.69 -11.01
C LEU A 54 17.12 -5.56 -12.03
N ALA A 55 16.65 -4.35 -11.71
CA ALA A 55 16.78 -3.17 -12.57
C ALA A 55 18.12 -2.42 -12.37
N GLU A 56 19.04 -2.97 -11.56
CA GLU A 56 20.30 -2.32 -11.17
C GLU A 56 20.10 -0.89 -10.65
N ASN A 57 18.95 -0.64 -10.00
CA ASN A 57 18.56 0.67 -9.50
C ASN A 57 18.80 0.76 -8.00
N GLN A 58 19.37 1.87 -7.54
CA GLN A 58 19.60 2.12 -6.12
C GLN A 58 18.40 2.86 -5.51
N PRO A 59 18.01 2.56 -4.25
CA PRO A 59 16.99 3.31 -3.56
C PRO A 59 17.34 4.81 -3.53
N PRO A 60 16.38 5.73 -3.74
CA PRO A 60 16.65 7.17 -3.75
C PRO A 60 17.25 7.66 -2.42
N ALA A 61 16.87 7.03 -1.30
CA ALA A 61 17.39 7.34 0.02
C ALA A 61 18.91 7.09 0.19
N MET A 62 19.53 6.30 -0.69
CA MET A 62 20.98 6.04 -0.66
C MET A 62 21.82 7.23 -1.17
N HIS A 63 21.19 8.20 -1.83
CA HIS A 63 21.88 9.39 -2.33
C HIS A 63 21.47 10.62 -1.50
N PRO A 64 22.40 11.30 -0.78
CA PRO A 64 22.05 12.35 0.19
C PRO A 64 21.15 13.46 -0.36
N LEU A 65 21.44 13.95 -1.57
CA LEU A 65 20.60 14.98 -2.22
C LEU A 65 19.18 14.50 -2.52
N ARG A 66 19.01 13.22 -2.90
CA ARG A 66 17.70 12.63 -3.20
C ARG A 66 16.94 12.31 -1.91
N ALA A 67 17.64 11.87 -0.87
CA ALA A 67 17.07 11.67 0.46
C ALA A 67 16.49 12.97 1.05
N ALA A 68 17.26 14.06 1.01
CA ALA A 68 16.78 15.37 1.47
C ALA A 68 15.61 15.91 0.63
N TYR A 69 15.57 15.58 -0.66
CA TYR A 69 14.43 15.94 -1.51
C TYR A 69 13.19 15.08 -1.21
N LEU A 70 13.37 13.79 -0.92
CA LEU A 70 12.30 12.83 -0.65
C LEU A 70 11.40 13.29 0.51
N GLU A 71 11.98 13.80 1.60
CA GLU A 71 11.20 14.33 2.73
C GLU A 71 10.33 15.52 2.32
N LYS A 72 10.89 16.45 1.54
CA LYS A 72 10.16 17.61 1.00
C LYS A 72 9.05 17.17 0.05
N ASP A 73 9.34 16.22 -0.82
CA ASP A 73 8.41 15.70 -1.81
C ASP A 73 7.26 14.92 -1.17
N TYR A 74 7.56 14.14 -0.13
CA TYR A 74 6.59 13.45 0.68
C TYR A 74 5.56 14.40 1.30
N LEU A 75 6.03 15.47 1.96
CA LEU A 75 5.15 16.50 2.52
C LEU A 75 4.35 17.26 1.46
N ARG A 76 4.98 17.58 0.32
CA ARG A 76 4.28 18.24 -0.80
C ARG A 76 3.19 17.36 -1.39
N ASN A 77 3.45 16.07 -1.59
CA ASN A 77 2.44 15.14 -2.09
C ASN A 77 1.30 14.97 -1.09
N LYS A 78 1.59 14.87 0.21
CA LYS A 78 0.56 14.86 1.26
C LYS A 78 -0.37 16.07 1.15
N GLN A 79 0.20 17.28 1.02
CA GLN A 79 -0.56 18.52 0.88
C GLN A 79 -1.32 18.60 -0.45
N TYR A 80 -0.63 18.36 -1.56
CA TYR A 80 -1.18 18.47 -2.92
C TYR A 80 -2.36 17.50 -3.14
N PHE A 81 -2.19 16.25 -2.71
CA PHE A 81 -3.25 15.24 -2.83
C PHE A 81 -4.26 15.30 -1.68
N ASN A 82 -4.12 16.20 -0.71
CA ASN A 82 -4.97 16.30 0.47
C ASN A 82 -5.16 14.95 1.18
N LEU A 83 -4.05 14.38 1.67
CA LEU A 83 -3.99 13.08 2.34
C LEU A 83 -3.72 13.25 3.85
N PRO A 84 -4.71 13.68 4.65
CA PRO A 84 -4.52 13.92 6.09
C PRO A 84 -4.08 12.65 6.86
N GLU A 85 -4.34 11.46 6.31
CA GLU A 85 -4.00 10.17 6.89
C GLU A 85 -2.48 9.98 6.97
N MET A 86 -1.74 10.41 5.94
CA MET A 86 -0.28 10.23 5.91
C MET A 86 0.39 11.03 7.03
N CYS A 87 1.41 10.47 7.68
CA CYS A 87 2.19 11.18 8.68
C CYS A 87 2.90 12.40 8.10
N ASP A 88 3.27 13.38 8.93
CA ASP A 88 4.15 14.49 8.52
C ASP A 88 5.63 14.08 8.42
N GLU A 89 5.97 12.93 8.99
CA GLU A 89 7.33 12.42 9.04
C GLU A 89 7.36 10.97 8.59
N ILE A 90 8.30 10.68 7.70
CA ILE A 90 8.65 9.32 7.29
C ILE A 90 9.24 8.59 8.50
N PRO A 91 8.91 7.31 8.75
CA PRO A 91 9.58 6.53 9.79
C PRO A 91 11.09 6.45 9.55
N ASN A 92 11.89 6.68 10.58
CA ASN A 92 13.36 6.70 10.53
C ASN A 92 13.96 5.38 10.02
N ASN A 93 13.27 4.26 10.26
CA ASN A 93 13.69 2.94 9.84
C ASN A 93 12.98 2.42 8.56
N LEU A 94 12.26 3.29 7.84
CA LEU A 94 11.48 2.93 6.65
C LEU A 94 12.37 2.27 5.59
N PHE A 95 13.49 2.92 5.25
CA PHE A 95 14.44 2.46 4.22
C PHE A 95 15.50 1.48 4.74
N SER A 96 15.35 0.99 5.98
CA SER A 96 16.29 0.05 6.60
C SER A 96 15.56 -1.22 7.09
N ALA A 97 15.14 -1.26 8.35
CA ALA A 97 14.50 -2.43 8.95
C ALA A 97 13.16 -2.77 8.27
N VAL A 98 12.32 -1.74 8.03
CA VAL A 98 11.01 -1.92 7.39
C VAL A 98 11.15 -2.41 5.95
N ALA A 99 12.06 -1.82 5.17
CA ALA A 99 12.36 -2.27 3.80
C ALA A 99 12.77 -3.75 3.73
N ARG A 100 13.54 -4.25 4.70
CA ARG A 100 13.92 -5.68 4.77
C ARG A 100 12.76 -6.58 5.16
N LYS A 101 11.85 -6.09 6.02
CA LYS A 101 10.66 -6.82 6.48
C LYS A 101 9.48 -6.76 5.50
N SER A 102 9.50 -5.81 4.55
CA SER A 102 8.47 -5.69 3.52
C SER A 102 8.20 -7.00 2.78
N LEU A 103 9.22 -7.82 2.51
CA LEU A 103 9.05 -9.12 1.85
C LEU A 103 8.07 -10.04 2.59
N GLN A 104 8.11 -10.06 3.92
CA GLN A 104 7.20 -10.88 4.73
C GLN A 104 5.77 -10.35 4.61
N VAL A 105 5.58 -9.04 4.65
CA VAL A 105 4.28 -8.39 4.44
C VAL A 105 3.74 -8.66 3.04
N GLN A 106 4.57 -8.54 2.00
CA GLN A 106 4.16 -8.83 0.62
C GLN A 106 3.73 -10.28 0.44
N ARG A 107 4.46 -11.23 1.03
CA ARG A 107 4.08 -12.66 1.02
C ARG A 107 2.75 -12.90 1.72
N PHE A 108 2.54 -12.27 2.88
CA PHE A 108 1.27 -12.34 3.59
C PHE A 108 0.13 -11.79 2.72
N LEU A 109 0.30 -10.62 2.11
CA LEU A 109 -0.71 -10.02 1.23
C LEU A 109 -1.02 -10.89 0.01
N CYS A 110 -0.01 -11.53 -0.60
CA CYS A 110 -0.24 -12.49 -1.68
C CYS A 110 -1.14 -13.64 -1.23
N TYR A 111 -0.85 -14.24 -0.07
CA TYR A 111 -1.66 -15.32 0.50
C TYR A 111 -3.07 -14.84 0.86
N ALA A 112 -3.19 -13.72 1.58
CA ALA A 112 -4.48 -13.19 2.00
C ALA A 112 -5.37 -12.81 0.81
N PHE A 113 -4.80 -12.22 -0.24
CA PHE A 113 -5.55 -11.90 -1.45
C PHE A 113 -6.02 -13.15 -2.19
N ASP A 114 -5.19 -14.19 -2.27
CA ASP A 114 -5.58 -15.49 -2.84
C ASP A 114 -6.70 -16.14 -2.01
N LYS A 115 -6.62 -16.07 -0.68
CA LYS A 115 -7.72 -16.53 0.18
C LYS A 115 -9.01 -15.76 -0.04
N ILE A 116 -8.95 -14.42 -0.07
CA ILE A 116 -10.12 -13.58 -0.33
C ILE A 116 -10.74 -13.88 -1.70
N ASP A 117 -9.94 -14.22 -2.72
CA ASP A 117 -10.45 -14.60 -4.04
C ASP A 117 -11.13 -15.97 -4.07
N ASN A 118 -10.67 -16.91 -3.23
CA ASN A 118 -11.11 -18.30 -3.24
C ASN A 118 -12.11 -18.66 -2.13
N GLU A 119 -12.28 -17.83 -1.10
CA GLU A 119 -13.28 -18.00 -0.04
C GLU A 119 -14.68 -17.62 -0.52
N GLY A 120 -15.34 -18.58 -1.19
CA GLY A 120 -16.81 -18.73 -1.32
C GLY A 120 -17.67 -17.47 -1.44
N ASP A 121 -18.04 -17.14 -2.68
CA ASP A 121 -18.97 -16.09 -3.12
C ASP A 121 -20.45 -16.44 -2.87
N ASP A 122 -20.79 -16.94 -1.68
CA ASP A 122 -22.19 -17.26 -1.33
C ASP A 122 -23.04 -15.99 -1.09
N ASP A 123 -22.40 -14.81 -1.03
CA ASP A 123 -23.08 -13.52 -0.92
C ASP A 123 -22.53 -12.53 -1.96
N PRO A 124 -23.32 -12.14 -2.98
CA PRO A 124 -22.92 -11.12 -3.97
C PRO A 124 -22.68 -9.71 -3.36
N ARG A 125 -22.85 -9.54 -2.05
CA ARG A 125 -22.46 -8.34 -1.27
C ARG A 125 -21.10 -8.47 -0.57
N LYS A 126 -20.49 -9.67 -0.51
CA LYS A 126 -19.09 -9.87 -0.10
C LYS A 126 -18.17 -9.34 -1.20
N ASN A 127 -17.86 -8.06 -1.09
CA ASN A 127 -17.08 -7.39 -2.10
C ASN A 127 -15.59 -7.70 -1.90
N ALA A 128 -15.09 -8.77 -2.53
CA ALA A 128 -13.70 -9.24 -2.45
C ALA A 128 -12.69 -8.11 -2.66
N ILE A 129 -12.93 -7.21 -3.63
CA ILE A 129 -12.04 -6.06 -3.83
C ILE A 129 -12.10 -5.08 -2.66
N GLN A 130 -13.25 -4.84 -2.03
CA GLN A 130 -13.31 -3.98 -0.83
C GLN A 130 -12.58 -4.60 0.36
N ASN A 131 -12.68 -5.91 0.56
CA ASN A 131 -11.94 -6.60 1.61
C ASN A 131 -10.42 -6.48 1.39
N LYS A 132 -9.95 -6.67 0.15
CA LYS A 132 -8.53 -6.47 -0.18
C LYS A 132 -8.09 -5.03 -0.01
N LEU A 133 -8.93 -4.05 -0.37
CA LEU A 133 -8.64 -2.63 -0.18
C LEU A 133 -8.56 -2.26 1.31
N ALA A 134 -9.48 -2.76 2.13
CA ALA A 134 -9.46 -2.56 3.58
C ALA A 134 -8.18 -3.13 4.20
N LEU A 135 -7.85 -4.37 3.86
CA LEU A 135 -6.63 -5.02 4.29
C LEU A 135 -5.39 -4.21 3.88
N LEU A 136 -5.27 -3.86 2.59
CA LEU A 136 -4.16 -3.08 2.07
C LEU A 136 -4.04 -1.71 2.75
N GLN A 137 -5.17 -1.04 2.99
CA GLN A 137 -5.22 0.22 3.72
C GLN A 137 -4.65 0.06 5.12
N SER A 138 -5.04 -0.96 5.87
CA SER A 138 -4.52 -1.22 7.22
C SER A 138 -2.98 -1.33 7.24
N PHE A 139 -2.39 -2.00 6.25
CA PHE A 139 -0.93 -2.08 6.12
C PHE A 139 -0.29 -0.74 5.74
N PHE A 140 -0.83 -0.01 4.77
CA PHE A 140 -0.32 1.32 4.41
C PHE A 140 -0.41 2.30 5.59
N GLU A 141 -1.53 2.27 6.31
CA GLU A 141 -1.74 3.09 7.49
C GLU A 141 -0.72 2.75 8.57
N GLY A 142 -0.53 1.46 8.85
CA GLY A 142 0.43 1.02 9.86
C GLY A 142 1.87 1.43 9.58
N VAL A 143 2.26 1.57 8.30
CA VAL A 143 3.61 1.98 7.92
C VAL A 143 3.74 3.51 7.84
N HIS A 144 2.78 4.18 7.22
CA HIS A 144 2.93 5.59 6.79
C HIS A 144 2.05 6.59 7.54
N CYS A 145 1.03 6.15 8.28
CA CYS A 145 -0.02 7.01 8.83
C CYS A 145 -0.13 6.93 10.37
N ASP A 146 0.17 5.76 10.93
CA ASP A 146 -0.01 5.47 12.35
C ASP A 146 1.22 5.94 13.16
N LYS A 147 1.19 7.18 13.68
CA LYS A 147 2.24 7.69 14.58
C LYS A 147 2.19 7.03 15.95
N GLU A 148 1.01 6.71 16.46
CA GLU A 148 0.81 6.11 17.78
C GLU A 148 1.33 4.67 17.85
N GLY A 149 1.25 3.95 16.73
CA GLY A 149 1.81 2.61 16.56
C GLY A 149 3.33 2.58 16.37
N ARG A 150 4.03 3.72 16.38
CA ARG A 150 5.49 3.79 16.32
C ARG A 150 6.11 3.45 17.67
N LEU A 151 7.32 2.92 17.64
CA LEU A 151 8.14 2.75 18.85
C LEU A 151 8.32 4.12 19.51
N GLN A 152 7.86 4.22 20.76
CA GLN A 152 7.90 5.45 21.53
C GLN A 152 9.34 5.98 21.59
N ASN A 153 9.50 7.29 21.38
CA ASN A 153 10.77 8.05 21.39
C ASN A 153 11.65 7.96 20.14
N GLU A 154 11.34 7.14 19.13
CA GLU A 154 12.27 6.94 17.99
C GLU A 154 11.70 7.16 16.58
N ASN A 155 10.40 7.46 16.42
CA ASN A 155 9.76 7.55 15.10
C ASN A 155 10.11 6.33 14.19
N GLN A 156 9.96 5.13 14.74
CA GLN A 156 10.27 3.86 14.07
C GLN A 156 9.07 2.93 14.03
N VAL A 157 8.95 2.13 12.97
CA VAL A 157 7.91 1.10 12.86
C VAL A 157 8.54 -0.27 13.07
N LEU A 158 7.98 -1.06 13.99
CA LEU A 158 8.36 -2.46 14.18
C LEU A 158 7.43 -3.34 13.35
N ILE A 159 7.99 -4.06 12.37
CA ILE A 159 7.26 -5.09 11.62
C ILE A 159 7.72 -6.46 12.11
N ASP A 160 6.85 -7.08 12.89
CA ASP A 160 6.92 -8.46 13.36
C ASP A 160 5.59 -9.20 13.09
N ASP A 161 5.52 -10.47 13.46
CA ASP A 161 4.34 -11.30 13.22
C ASP A 161 3.12 -10.75 13.97
N ALA A 162 3.28 -10.24 15.18
CA ALA A 162 2.20 -9.65 15.96
C ALA A 162 1.63 -8.40 15.29
N TRP A 163 2.49 -7.55 14.74
CA TRP A 163 2.08 -6.38 13.96
C TRP A 163 1.34 -6.78 12.68
N ILE A 164 1.83 -7.79 11.94
CA ILE A 164 1.15 -8.29 10.73
C ILE A 164 -0.25 -8.82 11.08
N MET A 165 -0.37 -9.63 12.13
CA MET A 165 -1.65 -10.17 12.58
C MET A 165 -2.61 -9.06 13.02
N LYS A 166 -2.13 -8.09 13.82
CA LYS A 166 -2.93 -6.93 14.24
C LYS A 166 -3.45 -6.11 13.05
N LYS A 167 -2.66 -5.98 11.98
CA LYS A 167 -3.10 -5.27 10.77
C LYS A 167 -4.04 -6.11 9.91
N ALA A 168 -3.98 -7.43 10.00
CA ALA A 168 -4.88 -8.36 9.30
C ALA A 168 -6.28 -8.48 9.91
N GLU A 169 -6.45 -8.10 11.18
CA GLU A 169 -7.74 -8.16 11.90
C GLU A 169 -8.71 -7.01 11.58
N ARG A 170 -8.28 -6.01 10.78
CA ARG A 170 -9.07 -4.82 10.40
C ARG A 170 -9.65 -4.94 9.00
#